data_AF-A0A445BI21-F1
#
_entry.id   AF-A0A445BI21-F1
#
_cell.length_a   1.000
_cell.length_b   1.000
_cell.length_c   1.000
_cell.angle_alpha   90.00
_cell.angle_beta   90.00
_cell.angle_gamma   90.00
#
_symmetry.space_group_name_H-M   'P 1'
#
loop_
_entity.id
_entity.type
_entity.pdbx_description
1 polymer ?
#
loop_
_entity_poly.entity_id
_entity_poly.type
_entity_poly.pdbx_seq_one_letter_code
_entity_poly.pdbx_strand_id
1 'polypeptide(L)'
;MHTTFLYCFLIFIVNYYYYCCEAEVDNLLSIAHGLYAQYVFGDSTVDCGSGTESIAPPYGVDSDGFSGRYTNGRTVADEIAMFLNLTSTLPYWVVDFKQYAFNPAGYGYASGPAGILPTTGSNSNYTISMTRQIELFAHAVKEHLPHRFGNSTHRISHHLANSIFAISIGARDFLDNFVYGAASKHNHEASQSIRDEFSNLLMTQLRTYIQDLYELGARYMIVFEIGPVGCYPVVRQKLGESEECSEELNSMIAVFNGKLYYELVALASKLPGTRFIIAKTFRVIYDMAENPFKYDLTNARDPCCEVNETGIYCVSFAEPCPRRDQYLFWDDIHLVGKANKLIASKCVTDSSVCLPITFEDLDGQLRIIVLSGQPEKIYLNNVLCLFLLFVHLILVTNLLYFPY
;
A
#
# COMPACT_ATOMS: atom_id res chain seq x y z
N MET A 1 -38.92 42.97 24.34
CA MET A 1 -39.53 41.94 23.46
C MET A 1 -38.95 41.95 22.05
N HIS A 2 -38.90 43.09 21.33
CA HIS A 2 -38.39 43.11 19.94
C HIS A 2 -36.91 42.72 19.80
N THR A 3 -36.03 43.16 20.70
CA THR A 3 -34.59 42.86 20.65
C THR A 3 -34.29 41.39 20.91
N THR A 4 -34.96 40.78 21.88
CA THR A 4 -34.84 39.34 22.19
C THR A 4 -35.34 38.48 21.04
N PHE A 5 -36.45 38.87 20.40
CA PHE A 5 -36.99 38.17 19.24
C PHE A 5 -36.03 38.21 18.04
N LEU A 6 -35.44 39.39 17.76
CA LEU A 6 -34.45 39.54 16.68
C LEU A 6 -33.20 38.68 16.92
N TYR A 7 -32.77 38.59 18.18
CA TYR A 7 -31.61 37.81 18.58
C TYR A 7 -31.85 36.29 18.46
N CYS A 8 -33.00 35.80 18.92
CA CYS A 8 -33.39 34.40 18.74
C CYS A 8 -33.56 34.04 17.25
N PHE A 9 -34.08 34.96 16.44
CA PHE A 9 -34.23 34.77 14.99
C PHE A 9 -32.88 34.68 14.28
N LEU A 10 -31.91 35.52 14.65
CA LEU A 10 -30.53 35.43 14.14
C LEU A 10 -29.85 34.11 14.53
N ILE A 11 -29.99 33.67 15.79
CA ILE A 11 -29.46 32.37 16.24
C ILE A 11 -30.07 31.22 15.44
N PHE A 12 -31.39 31.26 15.19
CA PHE A 12 -32.07 30.23 14.40
C PHE A 12 -31.54 30.19 12.96
N ILE A 13 -31.38 31.35 12.32
CA ILE A 13 -30.80 31.44 10.97
C ILE A 13 -29.38 30.87 10.97
N VAL A 14 -28.53 31.27 11.91
CA VAL A 14 -27.14 30.78 11.96
C VAL A 14 -27.08 29.27 12.21
N ASN A 15 -27.91 28.72 13.10
CA ASN A 15 -27.98 27.27 13.31
C ASN A 15 -28.52 26.52 12.09
N TYR A 16 -29.53 27.06 11.40
CA TYR A 16 -30.05 26.48 10.17
C TYR A 16 -28.97 26.43 9.08
N TYR A 17 -28.24 27.53 8.87
CA TYR A 17 -27.12 27.57 7.93
C TYR A 17 -25.96 26.66 8.37
N TYR A 18 -25.70 26.52 9.67
CA TYR A 18 -24.71 25.58 10.22
C TYR A 18 -25.08 24.12 9.89
N TYR A 19 -26.32 23.71 10.15
CA TYR A 19 -26.80 22.37 9.80
C TYR A 19 -26.76 22.09 8.30
N CYS A 20 -27.12 23.07 7.46
CA CYS A 20 -26.97 22.95 6.02
C CYS A 20 -25.49 22.81 5.62
N CYS A 21 -24.58 23.54 6.27
CA CYS A 21 -23.16 23.48 6.01
C CYS A 21 -22.54 22.14 6.42
N GLU A 22 -22.86 21.60 7.61
CA GLU A 22 -22.42 20.25 8.02
C GLU A 22 -22.87 19.18 7.03
N ALA A 23 -24.14 19.21 6.61
CA ALA A 23 -24.66 18.25 5.63
C ALA A 23 -23.98 18.38 4.25
N GLU A 24 -23.59 19.58 3.83
CA GLU A 24 -22.88 19.82 2.58
C GLU A 24 -21.41 19.35 2.69
N VAL A 25 -20.76 19.53 3.84
CA VAL A 25 -19.40 19.05 4.15
C VAL A 25 -19.35 17.52 4.24
N ASP A 26 -20.32 16.86 4.87
CA ASP A 26 -20.41 15.40 4.93
C ASP A 26 -20.62 14.78 3.54
N ASN A 27 -21.46 15.42 2.72
CA ASN A 27 -21.66 15.02 1.33
C ASN A 27 -20.39 15.24 0.49
N LEU A 28 -19.64 16.32 0.75
CA LEU A 28 -18.33 16.59 0.15
C LEU A 28 -17.26 15.58 0.57
N LEU A 29 -17.21 15.17 1.84
CA LEU A 29 -16.34 14.09 2.31
C LEU A 29 -16.72 12.76 1.65
N SER A 30 -18.01 12.48 1.49
CA SER A 30 -18.49 11.30 0.76
C SER A 30 -18.13 11.33 -0.73
N ILE A 31 -18.10 12.51 -1.36
CA ILE A 31 -17.64 12.70 -2.75
C ILE A 31 -16.12 12.56 -2.81
N ALA A 32 -15.39 13.11 -1.83
CA ALA A 32 -13.94 13.00 -1.71
C ALA A 32 -13.47 11.55 -1.53
N HIS A 33 -14.18 10.76 -0.73
CA HIS A 33 -13.94 9.33 -0.53
C HIS A 33 -14.14 8.48 -1.80
N GLY A 34 -14.58 9.07 -2.92
CA GLY A 34 -14.66 8.39 -4.22
C GLY A 34 -13.77 8.97 -5.32
N LEU A 35 -12.99 10.02 -5.04
CA LEU A 35 -12.17 10.71 -6.05
C LEU A 35 -10.87 9.99 -6.35
N TYR A 36 -10.29 9.32 -5.37
CA TYR A 36 -9.14 8.44 -5.54
C TYR A 36 -9.32 7.17 -4.71
N ALA A 37 -8.57 6.14 -5.08
CA ALA A 37 -8.54 4.84 -4.44
C ALA A 37 -7.11 4.33 -4.36
N GLN A 38 -6.92 3.18 -3.73
CA GLN A 38 -5.67 2.42 -3.79
C GLN A 38 -5.87 1.12 -4.54
N TYR A 39 -5.01 0.87 -5.52
CA TYR A 39 -4.91 -0.38 -6.24
C TYR A 39 -3.55 -1.03 -5.92
N VAL A 40 -3.58 -2.29 -5.47
CA VAL A 40 -2.39 -2.96 -4.94
C VAL A 40 -2.03 -4.14 -5.83
N PHE A 41 -0.77 -4.20 -6.28
CA PHE A 41 -0.23 -5.23 -7.15
C PHE A 41 1.06 -5.79 -6.57
N GLY A 42 1.31 -7.07 -6.80
CA GLY A 42 2.57 -7.69 -6.41
C GLY A 42 2.46 -9.07 -5.79
N ASP A 43 3.31 -9.34 -4.81
CA ASP A 43 3.45 -10.62 -4.15
C ASP A 43 2.82 -10.66 -2.74
N SER A 44 3.15 -11.68 -1.95
CA SER A 44 2.65 -11.88 -0.59
C SER A 44 2.90 -10.72 0.37
N THR A 45 3.89 -9.87 0.11
CA THR A 45 4.23 -8.72 0.97
C THR A 45 3.12 -7.66 1.05
N VAL A 46 2.22 -7.65 0.07
CA VAL A 46 1.08 -6.72 -0.04
C VAL A 46 -0.24 -7.42 -0.39
N ASP A 47 -0.26 -8.76 -0.34
CA ASP A 47 -1.48 -9.53 -0.58
C ASP A 47 -2.53 -9.27 0.51
N CYS A 48 -3.76 -9.06 0.09
CA CYS A 48 -4.91 -8.74 0.93
C CYS A 48 -5.94 -9.88 1.03
N GLY A 49 -5.65 -11.08 0.50
CA GLY A 49 -6.45 -12.29 0.70
C GLY A 49 -6.48 -13.31 -0.43
N SER A 50 -5.53 -13.29 -1.38
CA SER A 50 -5.55 -14.14 -2.59
C SER A 50 -5.08 -15.55 -2.33
N GLY A 51 -4.11 -15.65 -1.44
CA GLY A 51 -3.55 -16.90 -0.99
C GLY A 51 -4.52 -17.66 -0.11
N THR A 52 -4.45 -18.99 -0.20
CA THR A 52 -5.17 -19.87 0.73
C THR A 52 -4.42 -20.08 2.05
N GLU A 53 -3.09 -19.88 2.03
CA GLU A 53 -2.19 -20.13 3.15
C GLU A 53 -2.39 -19.13 4.29
N SER A 54 -2.75 -17.91 3.96
CA SER A 54 -2.98 -16.84 4.93
C SER A 54 -4.43 -16.79 5.42
N ILE A 55 -5.34 -17.65 4.95
CA ILE A 55 -6.76 -17.57 5.35
C ILE A 55 -6.96 -18.01 6.80
N ALA A 56 -6.15 -18.96 7.27
CA ALA A 56 -6.29 -19.51 8.62
C ALA A 56 -5.40 -18.78 9.63
N PRO A 57 -5.81 -18.72 10.91
CA PRO A 57 -4.90 -18.36 12.00
C PRO A 57 -3.60 -19.18 11.93
N PRO A 58 -2.46 -18.64 12.38
CA PRO A 58 -2.35 -17.41 13.15
C PRO A 58 -2.29 -16.12 12.29
N TYR A 59 -2.39 -16.20 10.96
CA TYR A 59 -2.42 -15.01 10.11
C TYR A 59 -3.62 -14.10 10.46
N GLY A 60 -3.35 -12.81 10.56
CA GLY A 60 -4.30 -11.79 11.00
C GLY A 60 -4.74 -11.87 12.47
N VAL A 61 -4.05 -12.61 13.34
CA VAL A 61 -4.40 -12.71 14.78
C VAL A 61 -4.47 -11.35 15.50
N ASP A 62 -3.73 -10.35 15.01
CA ASP A 62 -3.71 -8.97 15.52
C ASP A 62 -4.50 -7.99 14.62
N SER A 63 -5.34 -8.50 13.71
CA SER A 63 -6.16 -7.68 12.81
C SER A 63 -7.64 -7.65 13.22
N ASP A 64 -8.31 -6.52 12.97
CA ASP A 64 -9.74 -6.31 13.30
C ASP A 64 -10.71 -7.01 12.32
N GLY A 65 -10.32 -8.15 11.73
CA GLY A 65 -11.21 -8.93 10.87
C GLY A 65 -10.69 -9.26 9.46
N PHE A 66 -9.38 -9.39 9.27
CA PHE A 66 -8.81 -9.77 7.98
C PHE A 66 -7.64 -10.75 8.16
N SER A 67 -7.85 -12.06 7.93
CA SER A 67 -6.77 -13.05 8.07
C SER A 67 -5.92 -13.23 6.82
N GLY A 68 -6.48 -13.06 5.61
CA GLY A 68 -5.84 -13.37 4.32
C GLY A 68 -4.53 -12.64 3.95
N ARG A 69 -3.94 -11.88 4.87
CA ARG A 69 -2.63 -11.23 4.71
C ARG A 69 -1.55 -12.16 5.26
N TYR A 70 -0.39 -12.23 4.61
CA TYR A 70 0.74 -13.03 5.06
C TYR A 70 1.49 -12.36 6.24
N THR A 71 0.77 -11.94 7.27
CA THR A 71 1.31 -11.34 8.50
C THR A 71 0.31 -11.52 9.65
N ASN A 72 0.70 -11.23 10.89
CA ASN A 72 -0.23 -11.19 12.02
C ASN A 72 -1.19 -10.01 12.00
N GLY A 73 -0.90 -8.95 11.24
CA GLY A 73 -1.71 -7.72 11.23
C GLY A 73 -1.95 -7.17 9.83
N ARG A 74 -1.59 -5.90 9.64
CA ARG A 74 -1.72 -5.17 8.37
C ARG A 74 -0.44 -5.26 7.54
N THR A 75 -0.58 -5.31 6.22
CA THR A 75 0.55 -5.16 5.28
C THR A 75 0.96 -3.69 5.19
N VAL A 76 2.12 -3.42 4.59
CA VAL A 76 2.54 -2.04 4.34
C VAL A 76 1.55 -1.29 3.44
N ALA A 77 0.89 -1.97 2.49
CA ALA A 77 -0.12 -1.37 1.63
C ALA A 77 -1.39 -0.99 2.41
N ASP A 78 -1.79 -1.79 3.40
CA ASP A 78 -2.91 -1.46 4.28
C ASP A 78 -2.62 -0.26 5.17
N GLU A 79 -1.41 -0.18 5.72
CA GLU A 79 -0.99 0.95 6.55
C GLU A 79 -0.98 2.26 5.75
N ILE A 80 -0.61 2.19 4.45
CA ILE A 80 -0.73 3.32 3.51
C ILE A 80 -2.19 3.70 3.30
N ALA A 81 -3.08 2.72 3.06
CA ALA A 81 -4.51 2.97 2.90
C ALA A 81 -5.06 3.76 4.09
N MET A 82 -4.72 3.30 5.29
CA MET A 82 -5.17 3.88 6.56
C MET A 82 -4.64 5.30 6.75
N PHE A 83 -3.36 5.53 6.41
CA PHE A 83 -2.77 6.86 6.46
C PHE A 83 -3.51 7.84 5.54
N LEU A 84 -3.92 7.40 4.36
CA LEU A 84 -4.65 8.19 3.37
C LEU A 84 -6.16 8.30 3.64
N ASN A 85 -6.60 7.84 4.82
CA ASN A 85 -8.00 7.79 5.22
C ASN A 85 -8.88 6.96 4.27
N LEU A 86 -8.29 5.95 3.63
CA LEU A 86 -8.99 4.92 2.86
C LEU A 86 -9.26 3.71 3.77
N THR A 87 -10.26 2.90 3.43
CA THR A 87 -10.40 1.58 4.05
C THR A 87 -9.33 0.63 3.52
N SER A 88 -9.04 -0.42 4.29
CA SER A 88 -8.10 -1.46 3.85
C SER A 88 -8.59 -2.07 2.53
N THR A 89 -7.65 -2.29 1.60
CA THR A 89 -8.00 -2.79 0.27
C THR A 89 -8.57 -4.20 0.36
N LEU A 90 -9.67 -4.41 -0.33
CA LEU A 90 -10.28 -5.72 -0.47
C LEU A 90 -9.68 -6.46 -1.66
N PRO A 91 -9.53 -7.78 -1.56
CA PRO A 91 -9.13 -8.59 -2.69
C PRO A 91 -10.15 -8.57 -3.83
N TYR A 92 -9.65 -8.53 -5.08
CA TYR A 92 -10.49 -8.42 -6.27
C TYR A 92 -11.55 -9.53 -6.42
N TRP A 93 -11.28 -10.78 -5.99
CA TRP A 93 -12.21 -11.91 -6.18
C TRP A 93 -13.27 -12.08 -5.08
N VAL A 94 -13.17 -11.37 -3.95
CA VAL A 94 -14.12 -11.53 -2.81
C VAL A 94 -15.39 -10.69 -2.99
N VAL A 95 -15.45 -9.87 -4.02
CA VAL A 95 -16.48 -8.86 -4.22
C VAL A 95 -17.46 -9.32 -5.29
N ASP A 96 -18.74 -9.52 -4.95
CA ASP A 96 -19.82 -9.60 -5.94
C ASP A 96 -19.76 -8.33 -6.82
N PHE A 97 -20.08 -8.44 -8.11
CA PHE A 97 -20.09 -7.34 -9.08
C PHE A 97 -20.76 -6.07 -8.53
N LYS A 98 -21.85 -6.23 -7.77
CA LYS A 98 -22.53 -5.11 -7.10
C LYS A 98 -21.65 -4.44 -6.05
N GLN A 99 -21.04 -5.20 -5.16
CA GLN A 99 -20.13 -4.66 -4.13
C GLN A 99 -18.88 -4.07 -4.78
N TYR A 100 -18.45 -4.62 -5.93
CA TYR A 100 -17.29 -4.10 -6.64
C TYR A 100 -17.51 -2.64 -7.09
N ALA A 101 -18.68 -2.36 -7.66
CA ALA A 101 -19.01 -1.04 -8.18
C ALA A 101 -19.07 0.06 -7.09
N PHE A 102 -19.15 -0.32 -5.80
CA PHE A 102 -19.36 0.62 -4.71
C PHE A 102 -18.24 0.69 -3.68
N ASN A 103 -17.13 -0.04 -3.81
CA ASN A 103 -16.02 0.11 -2.86
C ASN A 103 -15.23 1.41 -3.12
N PRO A 104 -15.28 2.40 -2.23
CA PRO A 104 -14.54 3.65 -2.40
C PRO A 104 -13.02 3.45 -2.46
N ALA A 105 -12.49 2.49 -1.71
CA ALA A 105 -11.06 2.38 -1.40
C ALA A 105 -10.20 1.67 -2.46
N GLY A 106 -10.81 1.05 -3.47
CA GLY A 106 -10.09 0.27 -4.48
C GLY A 106 -9.83 -1.18 -4.07
N TYR A 107 -8.92 -1.85 -4.79
CA TYR A 107 -8.78 -3.31 -4.74
C TYR A 107 -7.34 -3.79 -4.81
N GLY A 108 -7.07 -4.89 -4.13
CA GLY A 108 -5.84 -5.63 -4.29
C GLY A 108 -5.95 -6.76 -5.31
N TYR A 109 -4.94 -6.82 -6.16
CA TYR A 109 -4.71 -7.85 -7.17
C TYR A 109 -3.47 -8.70 -6.84
N ALA A 110 -2.66 -8.26 -5.88
CA ALA A 110 -1.46 -8.96 -5.43
C ALA A 110 -1.73 -10.42 -5.07
N SER A 111 -0.74 -11.27 -5.32
CA SER A 111 -0.84 -12.71 -5.10
C SER A 111 0.42 -13.29 -4.51
N GLY A 112 0.27 -14.04 -3.41
CA GLY A 112 1.35 -14.60 -2.61
C GLY A 112 2.60 -15.05 -3.38
N PRO A 113 2.50 -16.07 -4.25
CA PRO A 113 3.67 -16.64 -4.93
C PRO A 113 4.14 -15.87 -6.17
N ALA A 114 3.56 -14.70 -6.48
CA ALA A 114 3.90 -13.98 -7.70
C ALA A 114 5.34 -13.43 -7.65
N GLY A 115 5.93 -13.27 -8.83
CA GLY A 115 7.18 -12.52 -9.04
C GLY A 115 7.08 -11.64 -10.27
N ILE A 116 8.15 -10.90 -10.52
CA ILE A 116 8.31 -10.06 -11.70
C ILE A 116 8.32 -10.93 -12.95
N LEU A 117 8.94 -12.11 -12.93
CA LEU A 117 8.87 -13.01 -14.08
C LEU A 117 7.51 -13.71 -14.11
N PRO A 118 6.86 -13.84 -15.29
CA PRO A 118 5.60 -14.56 -15.43
C PRO A 118 5.68 -16.04 -14.99
N THR A 119 6.88 -16.61 -14.99
CA THR A 119 7.15 -18.01 -14.61
C THR A 119 7.40 -18.19 -13.10
N THR A 120 7.65 -17.11 -12.36
CA THR A 120 7.90 -17.18 -10.91
C THR A 120 6.63 -17.63 -10.18
N GLY A 121 6.79 -18.57 -9.24
CA GLY A 121 5.66 -19.19 -8.54
C GLY A 121 4.76 -20.08 -9.40
N SER A 122 5.12 -20.41 -10.65
CA SER A 122 4.31 -21.25 -11.54
C SER A 122 4.11 -22.69 -11.06
N ASN A 123 4.89 -23.13 -10.08
CA ASN A 123 4.72 -24.41 -9.38
C ASN A 123 3.56 -24.41 -8.38
N SER A 124 2.98 -23.25 -8.06
CA SER A 124 1.79 -23.12 -7.22
C SER A 124 0.53 -22.99 -8.08
N ASN A 125 -0.48 -23.79 -7.76
CA ASN A 125 -1.74 -23.89 -8.51
C ASN A 125 -2.65 -22.66 -8.38
N TYR A 126 -2.35 -21.73 -7.46
CA TYR A 126 -3.16 -20.55 -7.20
C TYR A 126 -2.43 -19.24 -7.50
N THR A 127 -1.24 -19.29 -8.10
CA THR A 127 -0.47 -18.09 -8.45
C THR A 127 -1.21 -17.24 -9.48
N ILE A 128 -1.49 -15.99 -9.11
CA ILE A 128 -1.92 -14.94 -10.03
C ILE A 128 -0.67 -14.14 -10.42
N SER A 129 -0.08 -14.48 -11.56
CA SER A 129 1.11 -13.79 -12.08
C SER A 129 0.85 -12.29 -12.26
N MET A 130 1.89 -11.45 -12.20
CA MET A 130 1.74 -9.99 -12.35
C MET A 130 1.03 -9.60 -13.65
N THR A 131 1.30 -10.31 -14.76
CA THR A 131 0.54 -10.16 -16.01
C THR A 131 -0.95 -10.36 -15.79
N ARG A 132 -1.34 -11.44 -15.09
CA ARG A 132 -2.74 -11.72 -14.79
C ARG A 132 -3.36 -10.70 -13.84
N GLN A 133 -2.60 -10.18 -12.88
CA GLN A 133 -3.06 -9.11 -11.98
C GLN A 133 -3.45 -7.86 -12.77
N ILE A 134 -2.63 -7.46 -13.74
CA ILE A 134 -2.89 -6.31 -14.63
C ILE A 134 -4.09 -6.60 -15.55
N GLU A 135 -4.23 -7.81 -16.08
CA GLU A 135 -5.41 -8.19 -16.88
C GLU A 135 -6.71 -8.11 -16.07
N LEU A 136 -6.69 -8.56 -14.80
CA LEU A 136 -7.84 -8.46 -13.90
C LEU A 136 -8.18 -6.99 -13.62
N PHE A 137 -7.18 -6.14 -13.45
CA PHE A 137 -7.39 -4.70 -13.33
C PHE A 137 -7.95 -4.08 -14.62
N ALA A 138 -7.41 -4.44 -15.79
CA ALA A 138 -7.92 -3.99 -17.08
C ALA A 138 -9.39 -4.39 -17.28
N HIS A 139 -9.75 -5.62 -16.91
CA HIS A 139 -11.13 -6.08 -16.88
C HIS A 139 -11.99 -5.19 -15.96
N ALA A 140 -11.51 -4.88 -14.76
CA ALA A 140 -12.24 -4.02 -13.83
C ALA A 140 -12.43 -2.59 -14.33
N VAL A 141 -11.42 -2.00 -14.97
CA VAL A 141 -11.50 -0.69 -15.60
C VAL A 141 -12.57 -0.68 -16.70
N LYS A 142 -12.67 -1.76 -17.46
CA LYS A 142 -13.63 -1.88 -18.57
C LYS A 142 -15.05 -2.22 -18.12
N GLU A 143 -15.20 -3.15 -17.18
CA GLU A 143 -16.51 -3.74 -16.86
C GLU A 143 -17.10 -3.17 -15.57
N HIS A 144 -16.29 -2.71 -14.61
CA HIS A 144 -16.80 -2.32 -13.29
C HIS A 144 -16.82 -0.80 -13.07
N LEU A 145 -15.73 -0.10 -13.39
CA LEU A 145 -15.67 1.35 -13.20
C LEU A 145 -16.74 2.14 -13.98
N PRO A 146 -17.18 1.72 -15.18
CA PRO A 146 -18.29 2.40 -15.85
C PRO A 146 -19.59 2.35 -15.07
N HIS A 147 -19.87 1.25 -14.35
CA HIS A 147 -21.06 1.17 -13.49
C HIS A 147 -20.99 2.14 -12.32
N ARG A 148 -19.80 2.31 -11.72
CA ARG A 148 -19.57 3.26 -10.63
C ARG A 148 -19.69 4.72 -11.06
N PHE A 149 -19.13 5.04 -12.23
CA PHE A 149 -18.98 6.42 -12.69
C PHE A 149 -20.03 6.84 -13.73
N GLY A 150 -21.06 6.01 -13.97
CA GLY A 150 -22.15 6.29 -14.90
C GLY A 150 -21.71 6.36 -16.36
N ASN A 151 -20.78 5.48 -16.76
CA ASN A 151 -20.13 5.42 -18.08
C ASN A 151 -19.37 6.70 -18.47
N SER A 152 -19.08 7.59 -17.51
CA SER A 152 -18.31 8.80 -17.79
C SER A 152 -16.81 8.47 -17.90
N THR A 153 -16.30 8.38 -19.12
CA THR A 153 -14.87 8.18 -19.38
C THR A 153 -14.01 9.24 -18.67
N HIS A 154 -14.44 10.50 -18.65
CA HIS A 154 -13.72 11.57 -17.96
C HIS A 154 -13.60 11.31 -16.46
N ARG A 155 -14.69 10.92 -15.78
CA ARG A 155 -14.65 10.62 -14.34
C ARG A 155 -13.82 9.38 -14.04
N ILE A 156 -13.85 8.36 -14.89
CA ILE A 156 -13.02 7.16 -14.74
C ILE A 156 -11.55 7.52 -14.89
N SER A 157 -11.17 8.22 -15.96
CA SER A 157 -9.79 8.66 -16.18
C SER A 157 -9.29 9.57 -15.07
N HIS A 158 -10.14 10.48 -14.57
CA HIS A 158 -9.81 11.34 -13.43
C HIS A 158 -9.60 10.53 -12.15
N HIS A 159 -10.47 9.56 -11.87
CA HIS A 159 -10.33 8.67 -10.71
C HIS A 159 -9.02 7.89 -10.75
N LEU A 160 -8.73 7.23 -11.88
CA LEU A 160 -7.53 6.43 -12.06
C LEU A 160 -6.25 7.28 -12.01
N ALA A 161 -6.26 8.46 -12.64
CA ALA A 161 -5.12 9.37 -12.63
C ALA A 161 -4.82 9.96 -11.25
N ASN A 162 -5.77 9.96 -10.32
CA ASN A 162 -5.57 10.42 -8.95
C ASN A 162 -5.47 9.29 -7.93
N SER A 163 -5.73 8.05 -8.34
CA SER A 163 -5.59 6.86 -7.50
C SER A 163 -4.13 6.44 -7.37
N ILE A 164 -3.83 5.77 -6.26
CA ILE A 164 -2.50 5.27 -5.93
C ILE A 164 -2.38 3.82 -6.35
N PHE A 165 -1.28 3.51 -7.02
CA PHE A 165 -0.93 2.18 -7.46
C PHE A 165 0.29 1.71 -6.66
N ALA A 166 0.05 0.86 -5.66
CA ALA A 166 1.11 0.29 -4.83
C ALA A 166 1.61 -1.02 -5.46
N ILE A 167 2.92 -1.09 -5.74
CA ILE A 167 3.55 -2.21 -6.47
C ILE A 167 4.71 -2.76 -5.63
N SER A 168 4.55 -3.94 -5.04
CA SER A 168 5.59 -4.62 -4.24
C SER A 168 5.79 -6.04 -4.75
N ILE A 169 6.85 -6.26 -5.52
CA ILE A 169 7.09 -7.53 -6.20
C ILE A 169 8.58 -7.75 -6.43
N GLY A 170 9.02 -9.01 -6.37
CA GLY A 170 10.34 -9.42 -6.82
C GLY A 170 11.10 -10.31 -5.86
N ALA A 171 10.71 -10.34 -4.58
CA ALA A 171 11.39 -11.15 -3.57
C ALA A 171 11.35 -12.64 -3.94
N ARG A 172 10.22 -13.09 -4.51
CA ARG A 172 10.04 -14.47 -4.96
C ARG A 172 10.98 -14.85 -6.11
N ASP A 173 11.29 -13.93 -7.03
CA ASP A 173 12.22 -14.21 -8.14
C ASP A 173 13.62 -14.55 -7.61
N PHE A 174 14.08 -13.87 -6.55
CA PHE A 174 15.35 -14.17 -5.90
C PHE A 174 15.31 -15.47 -5.10
N LEU A 175 14.25 -15.73 -4.34
CA LEU A 175 14.07 -16.98 -3.61
C LEU A 175 14.07 -18.19 -4.56
N ASP A 176 13.23 -18.17 -5.60
CA ASP A 176 13.07 -19.29 -6.52
C ASP A 176 14.36 -19.58 -7.32
N ASN A 177 15.14 -18.56 -7.68
CA ASN A 177 16.35 -18.76 -8.49
C ASN A 177 17.62 -19.01 -7.67
N PHE A 178 17.79 -18.37 -6.51
CA PHE A 178 19.05 -18.41 -5.75
C PHE A 178 18.97 -19.23 -4.46
N VAL A 179 17.77 -19.55 -3.97
CA VAL A 179 17.58 -20.28 -2.70
C VAL A 179 16.95 -21.65 -2.92
N TYR A 180 15.91 -21.77 -3.75
CA TYR A 180 15.23 -23.05 -4.02
C TYR A 180 15.59 -23.69 -5.36
N GLY A 181 16.01 -22.89 -6.34
CA GLY A 181 16.27 -23.35 -7.71
C GLY A 181 17.53 -24.20 -7.82
N ALA A 182 17.69 -24.88 -8.96
CA ALA A 182 18.88 -25.69 -9.27
C ALA A 182 20.20 -24.91 -9.11
N ALA A 183 20.13 -23.59 -9.29
CA ALA A 183 21.24 -22.68 -9.15
C ALA A 183 21.65 -22.46 -7.67
N SER A 184 20.80 -22.75 -6.67
CA SER A 184 21.17 -22.77 -5.24
C SER A 184 22.38 -23.68 -4.95
N LYS A 185 22.56 -24.76 -5.71
CA LYS A 185 23.71 -25.69 -5.55
C LYS A 185 25.01 -25.21 -6.22
N HIS A 186 24.94 -24.16 -7.04
CA HIS A 186 26.05 -23.69 -7.88
C HIS A 186 26.30 -22.16 -7.80
N ASN A 187 25.44 -21.41 -7.11
CA ASN A 187 25.41 -19.94 -7.20
C ASN A 187 26.27 -19.18 -6.19
N HIS A 188 26.86 -19.83 -5.19
CA HIS A 188 27.98 -19.21 -4.47
C HIS A 188 29.16 -18.85 -5.41
N GLU A 189 29.13 -19.34 -6.66
CA GLU A 189 30.08 -19.06 -7.73
C GLU A 189 29.45 -18.39 -8.96
N ALA A 190 28.18 -17.95 -8.91
CA ALA A 190 27.56 -17.29 -10.07
C ALA A 190 28.31 -16.01 -10.42
N SER A 191 28.90 -15.95 -11.61
CA SER A 191 29.67 -14.78 -12.04
C SER A 191 28.83 -13.49 -11.96
N GLN A 192 29.49 -12.35 -11.73
CA GLN A 192 28.85 -11.03 -11.74
C GLN A 192 27.97 -10.81 -13.00
N SER A 193 28.39 -11.34 -14.15
CA SER A 193 27.63 -11.29 -15.41
C SER A 193 26.24 -11.91 -15.30
N ILE A 194 26.10 -13.07 -14.64
CA ILE A 194 24.81 -13.76 -14.49
C ILE A 194 23.89 -12.93 -13.59
N ARG A 195 24.45 -12.35 -12.52
CA ARG A 195 23.70 -11.51 -11.57
C ARG A 195 23.18 -10.25 -12.25
N ASP A 196 24.01 -9.62 -13.08
CA ASP A 196 23.63 -8.44 -13.86
C ASP A 196 22.58 -8.75 -14.94
N GLU A 197 22.72 -9.89 -15.64
CA GLU A 197 21.75 -10.35 -16.64
C GLU A 197 20.39 -10.62 -16.02
N PHE A 198 20.35 -11.34 -14.89
CA PHE A 198 19.11 -11.61 -14.16
C PHE A 198 18.43 -10.31 -13.71
N SER A 199 19.20 -9.39 -13.13
CA SER A 199 18.70 -8.06 -12.73
C SER A 199 18.15 -7.27 -13.92
N ASN A 200 18.79 -7.33 -15.10
CA ASN A 200 18.31 -6.67 -16.32
C ASN A 200 17.02 -7.31 -16.86
N LEU A 201 16.92 -8.64 -16.78
CA LEU A 201 15.72 -9.37 -17.17
C LEU A 201 14.52 -8.93 -16.31
N LEU A 202 14.67 -8.94 -14.98
CA LEU A 202 13.63 -8.46 -14.06
C LEU A 202 13.26 -6.99 -14.36
N MET A 203 14.25 -6.11 -14.53
CA MET A 203 13.98 -4.69 -14.78
C MET A 203 13.24 -4.45 -16.10
N THR A 204 13.58 -5.22 -17.14
CA THR A 204 12.89 -5.16 -18.44
C THR A 204 11.42 -5.55 -18.31
N GLN A 205 11.14 -6.61 -17.55
CA GLN A 205 9.76 -7.06 -17.35
C GLN A 205 8.97 -6.12 -16.43
N LEU A 206 9.57 -5.61 -15.35
CA LEU A 206 8.93 -4.63 -14.47
C LEU A 206 8.59 -3.32 -15.21
N ARG A 207 9.48 -2.86 -16.11
CA ARG A 207 9.23 -1.72 -16.99
C ARG A 207 7.94 -1.93 -17.79
N THR A 208 7.77 -3.09 -18.41
CA THR A 208 6.56 -3.42 -19.18
C THR A 208 5.31 -3.30 -18.32
N TYR A 209 5.31 -3.87 -17.11
CA TYR A 209 4.17 -3.79 -16.20
C TYR A 209 3.81 -2.37 -15.77
N ILE A 210 4.81 -1.52 -15.54
CA ILE A 210 4.60 -0.10 -15.23
C ILE A 210 3.96 0.62 -16.43
N GLN A 211 4.41 0.32 -17.64
CA GLN A 211 3.84 0.90 -18.86
C GLN A 211 2.40 0.42 -19.07
N ASP A 212 2.11 -0.86 -18.86
CA ASP A 212 0.76 -1.41 -18.99
C ASP A 212 -0.22 -0.76 -17.99
N LEU A 213 0.20 -0.59 -16.73
CA LEU A 213 -0.59 0.12 -15.72
C LEU A 213 -0.82 1.58 -16.11
N TYR A 214 0.20 2.25 -16.67
CA TYR A 214 0.08 3.62 -17.17
C TYR A 214 -0.95 3.73 -18.30
N GLU A 215 -0.95 2.80 -19.26
CA GLU A 215 -1.95 2.74 -20.34
C GLU A 215 -3.37 2.53 -19.80
N LEU A 216 -3.51 1.83 -18.67
CA LEU A 216 -4.78 1.68 -17.96
C LEU A 216 -5.19 2.89 -17.12
N GLY A 217 -4.40 3.96 -17.10
CA GLY A 217 -4.74 5.24 -16.46
C GLY A 217 -3.99 5.54 -15.16
N ALA A 218 -3.11 4.65 -14.70
CA ALA A 218 -2.32 4.89 -13.50
C ALA A 218 -1.34 6.06 -13.67
N ARG A 219 -1.28 6.96 -12.69
CA ARG A 219 -0.35 8.10 -12.69
C ARG A 219 0.45 8.23 -11.40
N TYR A 220 -0.14 7.97 -10.24
CA TYR A 220 0.58 7.90 -8.96
C TYR A 220 0.94 6.45 -8.65
N MET A 221 2.21 6.11 -8.77
CA MET A 221 2.70 4.74 -8.54
C MET A 221 3.73 4.73 -7.42
N ILE A 222 3.46 3.99 -6.37
CA ILE A 222 4.42 3.68 -5.31
C ILE A 222 5.05 2.33 -5.66
N VAL A 223 6.34 2.32 -5.95
CA VAL A 223 7.09 1.11 -6.26
C VAL A 223 8.04 0.82 -5.09
N PHE A 224 7.83 -0.31 -4.44
CA PHE A 224 8.66 -0.73 -3.31
C PHE A 224 9.94 -1.38 -3.84
N GLU A 225 11.06 -1.03 -3.21
CA GLU A 225 12.28 -1.81 -3.37
C GLU A 225 12.04 -3.25 -2.90
N ILE A 226 12.79 -4.20 -3.46
CA ILE A 226 12.81 -5.57 -2.95
C ILE A 226 13.52 -5.52 -1.59
N GLY A 227 12.93 -6.14 -0.56
CA GLY A 227 13.52 -6.24 0.77
C GLY A 227 14.81 -7.07 0.80
N PRO A 228 15.56 -7.07 1.91
CA PRO A 228 16.80 -7.82 2.04
C PRO A 228 16.52 -9.33 2.22
N VAL A 229 16.19 -10.02 1.14
CA VAL A 229 15.85 -11.46 1.14
C VAL A 229 16.94 -12.31 1.80
N GLY A 230 18.21 -11.89 1.72
CA GLY A 230 19.33 -12.56 2.40
C GLY A 230 19.17 -12.64 3.92
N CYS A 231 18.35 -11.78 4.52
CA CYS A 231 18.07 -11.77 5.95
C CYS A 231 16.84 -12.60 6.35
N TYR A 232 16.10 -13.18 5.40
CA TYR A 232 14.90 -13.95 5.72
C TYR A 232 15.29 -15.23 6.48
N PRO A 233 14.53 -15.64 7.51
CA PRO A 233 14.83 -16.83 8.30
C PRO A 233 15.10 -18.08 7.45
N VAL A 234 14.30 -18.33 6.40
CA VAL A 234 14.50 -19.50 5.52
C VAL A 234 15.82 -19.46 4.75
N VAL A 235 16.29 -18.27 4.40
CA VAL A 235 17.56 -18.09 3.66
C VAL A 235 18.73 -18.35 4.59
N ARG A 236 18.66 -17.87 5.83
CA ARG A 236 19.65 -18.17 6.87
C ARG A 236 19.75 -19.68 7.10
N GLN A 237 18.61 -20.34 7.29
CA GLN A 237 18.55 -21.80 7.49
C GLN A 237 19.11 -22.59 6.30
N LYS A 238 18.88 -22.14 5.05
CA LYS A 238 19.30 -22.88 3.84
C LYS A 238 20.72 -22.58 3.37
N LEU A 239 21.23 -21.38 3.59
CA LEU A 239 22.50 -20.92 3.03
C LEU A 239 23.64 -20.81 4.05
N GLY A 240 23.44 -21.04 5.36
CA GLY A 240 24.55 -20.99 6.31
C GLY A 240 24.31 -21.57 7.71
N GLU A 241 25.35 -22.23 8.24
CA GLU A 241 25.50 -22.66 9.65
C GLU A 241 25.78 -21.48 10.62
N SER A 242 25.80 -20.24 10.11
CA SER A 242 25.95 -18.98 10.84
C SER A 242 24.67 -18.15 10.66
N GLU A 243 23.95 -17.83 11.73
CA GLU A 243 22.65 -17.14 11.78
C GLU A 243 22.59 -15.71 11.14
N GLU A 244 23.53 -15.34 10.28
CA GLU A 244 23.73 -14.03 9.66
C GLU A 244 23.02 -13.87 8.31
N CYS A 245 22.79 -12.64 7.86
CA CYS A 245 22.25 -12.39 6.53
C CYS A 245 23.19 -12.86 5.41
N SER A 246 22.63 -13.38 4.31
CA SER A 246 23.40 -13.62 3.08
C SER A 246 23.71 -12.30 2.36
N GLU A 247 24.90 -11.77 2.59
CA GLU A 247 25.38 -10.54 1.92
C GLU A 247 25.54 -10.71 0.41
N GLU A 248 25.85 -11.92 -0.05
CA GLU A 248 25.87 -12.23 -1.48
C GLU A 248 24.49 -11.98 -2.10
N LEU A 249 23.42 -12.55 -1.54
CA LEU A 249 22.06 -12.37 -2.06
C LEU A 249 21.59 -10.92 -1.93
N ASN A 250 21.88 -10.29 -0.79
CA ASN A 250 21.56 -8.88 -0.57
C ASN A 250 22.28 -7.94 -1.54
N SER A 251 23.52 -8.25 -1.94
CA SER A 251 24.24 -7.47 -2.95
C SER A 251 23.58 -7.53 -4.33
N MET A 252 23.01 -8.69 -4.70
CA MET A 252 22.28 -8.85 -5.96
C MET A 252 21.00 -8.01 -5.99
N ILE A 253 20.28 -8.02 -4.88
CA ILE A 253 19.07 -7.23 -4.70
C ILE A 253 19.41 -5.74 -4.72
N ALA A 254 20.51 -5.33 -4.08
CA ALA A 254 20.99 -3.95 -4.13
C ALA A 254 21.31 -3.49 -5.55
N VAL A 255 21.85 -4.35 -6.42
CA VAL A 255 22.05 -4.03 -7.85
C VAL A 255 20.70 -3.79 -8.56
N PHE A 256 19.70 -4.64 -8.33
CA PHE A 256 18.37 -4.44 -8.88
C PHE A 256 17.71 -3.14 -8.37
N ASN A 257 17.69 -2.91 -7.06
CA ASN A 257 17.12 -1.71 -6.45
C ASN A 257 17.85 -0.43 -6.91
N GLY A 258 19.17 -0.50 -7.10
CA GLY A 258 19.96 0.60 -7.67
C GLY A 258 19.52 0.96 -9.10
N LYS A 259 19.21 -0.02 -9.94
CA LYS A 259 18.67 0.19 -11.30
C LYS A 259 17.24 0.73 -11.28
N LEU A 260 16.42 0.30 -10.32
CA LEU A 260 15.01 0.69 -10.21
C LEU A 260 14.84 2.21 -10.17
N TYR A 261 15.68 2.90 -9.39
CA TYR A 261 15.63 4.36 -9.29
C TYR A 261 15.80 5.04 -10.66
N TYR A 262 16.86 4.69 -11.39
CA TYR A 262 17.14 5.29 -12.69
C TYR A 262 16.08 4.93 -13.73
N GLU A 263 15.54 3.72 -13.64
CA GLU A 263 14.47 3.27 -14.53
C GLU A 263 13.20 4.09 -14.34
N LEU A 264 12.78 4.34 -13.11
CA LEU A 264 11.58 5.13 -12.81
C LEU A 264 11.76 6.61 -13.18
N VAL A 265 12.96 7.16 -13.01
CA VAL A 265 13.28 8.51 -13.52
C VAL A 265 13.18 8.57 -15.05
N ALA A 266 13.73 7.56 -15.74
CA ALA A 266 13.65 7.48 -17.20
C ALA A 266 12.20 7.32 -17.68
N LEU A 267 11.40 6.49 -17.01
CA LEU A 267 9.98 6.31 -17.31
C LEU A 267 9.17 7.58 -17.04
N ALA A 268 9.44 8.32 -15.97
CA ALA A 268 8.78 9.59 -15.68
C ALA A 268 8.89 10.59 -16.84
N SER A 269 10.05 10.61 -17.52
CA SER A 269 10.27 11.47 -18.70
C SER A 269 9.50 11.02 -19.95
N LYS A 270 9.13 9.74 -20.03
CA LYS A 270 8.47 9.11 -21.19
C LYS A 270 6.97 8.94 -21.00
N LEU A 271 6.50 8.99 -19.76
CA LEU A 271 5.10 8.75 -19.37
C LEU A 271 4.53 10.04 -18.74
N PRO A 272 3.98 10.96 -19.56
CA PRO A 272 3.50 12.26 -19.09
C PRO A 272 2.49 12.16 -17.95
N GLY A 273 2.64 13.03 -16.96
CA GLY A 273 1.75 13.09 -15.81
C GLY A 273 1.98 12.01 -14.77
N THR A 274 2.94 11.08 -14.97
CA THR A 274 3.31 10.13 -13.92
C THR A 274 4.02 10.80 -12.75
N ARG A 275 3.81 10.21 -11.58
CA ARG A 275 4.46 10.50 -10.32
C ARG A 275 4.86 9.16 -9.72
N PHE A 276 6.14 8.85 -9.80
CA PHE A 276 6.71 7.68 -9.16
C PHE A 276 7.17 8.05 -7.77
N ILE A 277 6.79 7.21 -6.80
CA ILE A 277 7.35 7.22 -5.46
C ILE A 277 8.09 5.90 -5.28
N ILE A 278 9.37 5.98 -4.91
CA ILE A 278 10.16 4.80 -4.58
C ILE A 278 10.18 4.66 -3.08
N ALA A 279 9.70 3.52 -2.58
CA ALA A 279 9.79 3.18 -1.17
C ALA A 279 11.04 2.31 -0.93
N LYS A 280 12.06 2.88 -0.29
CA LYS A 280 13.36 2.27 0.00
C LYS A 280 13.31 1.31 1.19
N THR A 281 12.46 0.29 1.06
CA THR A 281 12.22 -0.74 2.07
C THR A 281 13.45 -1.56 2.41
N PHE A 282 14.34 -1.80 1.43
CA PHE A 282 15.54 -2.63 1.61
C PHE A 282 16.36 -2.16 2.82
N ARG A 283 16.75 -0.88 2.83
CA ARG A 283 17.61 -0.32 3.88
C ARG A 283 16.91 -0.32 5.24
N VAL A 284 15.61 -0.05 5.27
CA VAL A 284 14.83 0.00 6.51
C VAL A 284 14.75 -1.39 7.14
N ILE A 285 14.39 -2.40 6.35
CA ILE A 285 14.27 -3.79 6.82
C ILE A 285 15.66 -4.34 7.19
N TYR A 286 16.69 -4.03 6.42
CA TYR A 286 18.07 -4.46 6.71
C TYR A 286 18.56 -3.88 8.05
N ASP A 287 18.29 -2.60 8.31
CA ASP A 287 18.62 -1.98 9.60
C ASP A 287 17.80 -2.56 10.76
N MET A 288 16.56 -3.00 10.52
CA MET A 288 15.78 -3.74 11.54
C MET A 288 16.38 -5.11 11.83
N ALA A 289 16.90 -5.80 10.81
CA ALA A 289 17.52 -7.11 10.96
C ALA A 289 18.86 -7.04 11.72
N GLU A 290 19.69 -6.05 11.39
CA GLU A 290 21.03 -5.90 11.95
C GLU A 290 21.06 -5.09 13.26
N ASN A 291 20.13 -4.13 13.43
CA ASN A 291 20.04 -3.27 14.62
C ASN A 291 18.64 -3.32 15.28
N PRO A 292 18.13 -4.50 15.66
CA PRO A 292 16.74 -4.69 16.09
C PRO A 292 16.34 -3.85 17.30
N PHE A 293 17.24 -3.64 18.25
CA PHE A 293 16.97 -2.87 19.47
C PHE A 293 16.65 -1.39 19.20
N LYS A 294 17.07 -0.83 18.05
CA LYS A 294 16.70 0.53 17.63
C LYS A 294 15.20 0.66 17.32
N TYR A 295 14.53 -0.47 17.08
CA TYR A 295 13.13 -0.56 16.65
C TYR A 295 12.25 -1.27 17.69
N ASP A 296 12.74 -1.40 18.94
CA ASP A 296 12.10 -2.15 20.01
C ASP A 296 11.80 -3.61 19.60
N LEU A 297 12.71 -4.21 18.82
CA LEU A 297 12.68 -5.62 18.45
C LEU A 297 13.71 -6.38 19.29
N THR A 298 13.32 -7.53 19.81
CA THR A 298 14.19 -8.44 20.57
C THR A 298 14.58 -9.67 19.77
N ASN A 299 13.80 -10.02 18.73
CA ASN A 299 14.12 -11.09 17.81
C ASN A 299 13.96 -10.59 16.35
N ALA A 300 15.03 -10.60 15.58
CA ALA A 300 14.99 -10.28 14.15
C ALA A 300 15.58 -11.39 13.27
N ARG A 301 15.61 -12.60 13.82
CA ARG A 301 16.23 -13.77 13.20
C ARG A 301 15.26 -14.89 12.93
N ASP A 302 14.42 -15.18 13.90
CA ASP A 302 13.51 -16.33 13.87
C ASP A 302 12.09 -15.88 13.53
N PRO A 303 11.29 -16.76 12.92
CA PRO A 303 9.86 -16.52 12.77
C PRO A 303 9.16 -16.51 14.15
N CYS A 304 8.09 -15.74 14.27
CA CYS A 304 7.25 -15.75 15.45
C CYS A 304 6.25 -16.94 15.44
N CYS A 305 5.91 -17.50 14.29
CA CYS A 305 5.07 -18.70 14.22
C CYS A 305 5.89 -19.95 13.91
N GLU A 306 5.36 -21.11 14.30
CA GLU A 306 5.85 -22.40 13.80
C GLU A 306 5.55 -22.51 12.31
N VAL A 307 6.57 -22.83 11.49
CA VAL A 307 6.44 -22.96 10.04
C VAL A 307 6.12 -24.41 9.63
N ASN A 308 5.33 -24.57 8.57
CA ASN A 308 4.85 -25.86 8.08
C ASN A 308 5.93 -26.60 7.26
N GLU A 309 5.57 -27.76 6.71
CA GLU A 309 6.50 -28.63 5.96
C GLU A 309 7.14 -27.97 4.73
N THR A 310 6.57 -26.88 4.18
CA THR A 310 7.20 -26.13 3.09
C THR A 310 8.35 -25.25 3.57
N GLY A 311 8.45 -25.02 4.88
CA GLY A 311 9.46 -24.17 5.51
C GLY A 311 9.29 -22.69 5.15
N ILE A 312 8.06 -22.23 4.94
CA ILE A 312 7.77 -20.83 4.60
C ILE A 312 6.62 -20.29 5.46
N TYR A 313 5.48 -20.97 5.46
CA TYR A 313 4.24 -20.43 6.02
C TYR A 313 3.94 -21.00 7.40
N CYS A 314 3.21 -20.26 8.23
CA CYS A 314 2.78 -20.73 9.54
C CYS A 314 1.95 -22.02 9.47
N VAL A 315 2.06 -22.87 10.48
CA VAL A 315 1.14 -23.98 10.71
C VAL A 315 -0.22 -23.43 11.13
N SER A 316 -1.27 -23.83 10.44
CA SER A 316 -2.63 -23.38 10.72
C SER A 316 -3.05 -23.73 12.15
N PHE A 317 -3.61 -22.77 12.87
CA PHE A 317 -4.08 -22.85 14.26
C PHE A 317 -2.99 -23.14 15.31
N ALA A 318 -1.71 -23.10 14.94
CA ALA A 318 -0.62 -23.13 15.92
C ALA A 318 -0.59 -21.81 16.71
N GLU A 319 -0.28 -21.90 18.01
CA GLU A 319 -0.13 -20.72 18.85
C GLU A 319 1.16 -19.97 18.46
N PRO A 320 1.09 -18.68 18.09
CA PRO A 320 2.27 -17.90 17.75
C PRO A 320 3.07 -17.51 19.01
N CYS A 321 4.28 -17.00 18.82
CA CYS A 321 5.14 -16.53 19.89
C CYS A 321 4.46 -15.47 20.78
N PRO A 322 4.79 -15.38 22.08
CA PRO A 322 4.37 -14.27 22.92
C PRO A 322 5.11 -12.99 22.53
N ARG A 323 4.46 -11.82 22.70
CA ARG A 323 5.03 -10.50 22.35
C ARG A 323 5.47 -10.43 20.87
N ARG A 324 4.53 -10.74 19.98
CA ARG A 324 4.69 -10.74 18.51
C ARG A 324 5.26 -9.42 17.97
N ASP A 325 4.98 -8.32 18.65
CA ASP A 325 5.45 -6.97 18.35
C ASP A 325 6.94 -6.75 18.67
N GLN A 326 7.63 -7.73 19.25
CA GLN A 326 9.09 -7.71 19.47
C GLN A 326 9.85 -8.56 18.43
N TYR A 327 9.14 -9.14 17.47
CA TYR A 327 9.71 -9.92 16.36
C TYR A 327 9.78 -9.08 15.08
N LEU A 328 10.76 -9.34 14.21
CA LEU A 328 10.77 -8.78 12.85
C LEU A 328 9.93 -9.63 11.90
N PHE A 329 10.12 -10.95 11.98
CA PHE A 329 9.54 -11.92 11.07
C PHE A 329 8.33 -12.61 11.70
N TRP A 330 7.25 -12.66 10.94
CA TRP A 330 6.04 -13.38 11.32
C TRP A 330 6.21 -14.88 11.05
N ASP A 331 6.53 -15.21 9.81
CA ASP A 331 6.92 -16.53 9.35
C ASP A 331 8.32 -16.46 8.71
N ASP A 332 8.68 -17.46 7.91
CA ASP A 332 10.05 -17.61 7.42
C ASP A 332 10.46 -16.62 6.31
N ILE A 333 9.53 -15.80 5.80
CA ILE A 333 9.80 -14.77 4.78
C ILE A 333 9.02 -13.45 4.95
N HIS A 334 7.96 -13.40 5.76
CA HIS A 334 7.12 -12.22 5.91
C HIS A 334 7.35 -11.49 7.22
N LEU A 335 7.11 -10.17 7.20
CA LEU A 335 7.27 -9.30 8.37
C LEU A 335 6.03 -9.34 9.28
N VAL A 336 6.24 -9.07 10.57
CA VAL A 336 5.12 -8.80 11.49
C VAL A 336 4.44 -7.47 11.15
N GLY A 337 3.16 -7.33 11.54
CA GLY A 337 2.37 -6.12 11.31
C GLY A 337 3.02 -4.84 11.87
N LYS A 338 3.71 -4.93 13.03
CA LYS A 338 4.46 -3.79 13.58
C LYS A 338 5.56 -3.31 12.63
N ALA A 339 6.32 -4.22 12.02
CA ALA A 339 7.39 -3.87 11.10
C ALA A 339 6.82 -3.23 9.82
N ASN A 340 5.71 -3.75 9.28
CA ASN A 340 4.98 -3.13 8.17
C ASN A 340 4.53 -1.70 8.53
N LYS A 341 3.97 -1.50 9.73
CA LYS A 341 3.58 -0.18 10.23
C LYS A 341 4.75 0.78 10.38
N LEU A 342 5.90 0.31 10.87
CA LEU A 342 7.12 1.12 10.98
C LEU A 342 7.63 1.57 9.60
N ILE A 343 7.60 0.68 8.60
CA ILE A 343 7.97 1.02 7.22
C ILE A 343 7.03 2.10 6.67
N ALA A 344 5.72 1.90 6.78
CA ALA A 344 4.72 2.87 6.33
C ALA A 344 4.89 4.22 7.04
N SER A 345 5.04 4.22 8.36
CA SER A 345 5.24 5.43 9.18
C SER A 345 6.50 6.19 8.77
N LYS A 346 7.58 5.50 8.40
CA LYS A 346 8.78 6.16 7.87
C LYS A 346 8.52 6.84 6.53
N CYS A 347 7.81 6.18 5.62
CA CYS A 347 7.45 6.80 4.35
C CYS A 347 6.52 8.02 4.47
N VAL A 348 5.78 8.14 5.58
CA VAL A 348 4.96 9.32 5.87
C VAL A 348 5.79 10.58 6.10
N THR A 349 6.92 10.48 6.82
CA THR A 349 7.65 11.67 7.29
C THR A 349 9.09 11.76 6.79
N ASP A 350 9.68 10.65 6.34
CA ASP A 350 11.09 10.55 5.98
C ASP A 350 11.26 10.45 4.47
N SER A 351 11.61 11.59 3.85
CA SER A 351 11.88 11.68 2.43
C SER A 351 13.11 10.89 1.99
N SER A 352 13.92 10.35 2.91
CA SER A 352 15.01 9.43 2.57
C SER A 352 14.53 7.98 2.39
N VAL A 353 13.34 7.66 2.91
CA VAL A 353 12.69 6.34 2.77
C VAL A 353 11.71 6.34 1.60
N CYS A 354 10.90 7.39 1.44
CA CYS A 354 10.03 7.55 0.28
C CYS A 354 10.43 8.79 -0.54
N LEU A 355 10.76 8.58 -1.82
CA LEU A 355 11.31 9.59 -2.72
C LEU A 355 10.46 9.75 -4.00
N PRO A 356 10.30 10.96 -4.56
CA PRO A 356 10.90 12.22 -4.11
C PRO A 356 10.09 12.95 -3.02
N ILE A 357 8.87 12.49 -2.75
CA ILE A 357 7.96 13.09 -1.78
C ILE A 357 7.54 12.05 -0.74
N THR A 358 7.18 12.53 0.44
CA THR A 358 6.64 11.70 1.52
C THR A 358 5.15 11.39 1.28
N PHE A 359 4.57 10.47 2.06
CA PHE A 359 3.13 10.25 1.99
C PHE A 359 2.32 11.42 2.54
N GLU A 360 2.85 12.19 3.50
CA GLU A 360 2.20 13.42 3.98
C GLU A 360 2.09 14.46 2.84
N ASP A 361 3.17 14.66 2.08
CA ASP A 361 3.16 15.53 0.90
C ASP A 361 2.18 15.03 -0.17
N LEU A 362 2.10 13.71 -0.36
CA LEU A 362 1.17 13.08 -1.30
C LEU A 362 -0.29 13.30 -0.88
N ASP A 363 -0.63 13.07 0.39
CA ASP A 363 -1.97 13.34 0.93
C ASP A 363 -2.35 14.82 0.74
N GLY A 364 -1.42 15.73 1.04
CA GLY A 364 -1.59 17.16 0.78
C GLY A 364 -1.91 17.46 -0.69
N GLN A 365 -1.20 16.85 -1.64
CA GLN A 365 -1.46 17.01 -3.07
C GLN A 365 -2.83 16.44 -3.48
N LEU A 366 -3.20 15.26 -2.99
CA LEU A 366 -4.48 14.63 -3.29
C LEU A 366 -5.65 15.47 -2.77
N ARG A 367 -5.55 16.03 -1.56
CA ARG A 367 -6.56 16.95 -1.00
C ARG A 367 -6.73 18.22 -1.84
N ILE A 368 -5.63 18.80 -2.34
CA ILE A 368 -5.71 19.98 -3.23
C ILE A 368 -6.41 19.63 -4.55
N ILE A 369 -6.15 18.45 -5.11
CA ILE A 369 -6.82 17.99 -6.34
C ILE A 369 -8.33 17.84 -6.09
N VAL A 370 -8.72 17.24 -4.97
CA VAL A 370 -10.11 17.11 -4.55
C VAL A 370 -10.81 18.46 -4.47
N LEU A 371 -10.13 19.48 -3.91
CA LEU A 371 -10.68 20.83 -3.75
C LEU A 371 -10.73 21.62 -5.08
N SER A 372 -9.76 21.42 -5.96
CA SER A 372 -9.65 22.17 -7.24
C SER A 372 -10.50 21.58 -8.38
N GLY A 373 -10.85 20.30 -8.32
CA GLY A 373 -11.77 19.65 -9.26
C GLY A 373 -13.26 19.97 -9.02
N GLN A 374 -13.58 20.81 -8.03
CA GLN A 374 -14.96 21.18 -7.72
C GLN A 374 -15.49 22.24 -8.71
N PRO A 375 -16.77 22.16 -9.14
CA PRO A 375 -17.43 23.25 -9.84
C PRO A 375 -17.31 24.57 -9.05
N GLU A 376 -17.04 25.70 -9.71
CA GLU A 376 -16.88 27.03 -9.07
C GLU A 376 -17.99 27.39 -8.08
N LYS A 377 -19.23 26.94 -8.32
CA LYS A 377 -20.36 27.14 -7.40
C LYS A 377 -20.17 26.46 -6.05
N ILE A 378 -19.56 25.28 -6.01
CA ILE A 378 -19.29 24.54 -4.78
C ILE A 378 -18.13 25.21 -4.02
N TYR A 379 -17.10 25.68 -4.73
CA TYR A 379 -16.00 26.41 -4.12
C TYR A 379 -16.44 27.73 -3.46
N LEU A 380 -17.33 28.50 -4.11
CA LEU A 380 -17.90 29.72 -3.51
C LEU A 380 -18.75 29.42 -2.25
N ASN A 381 -19.55 28.36 -2.26
CA ASN A 381 -20.31 27.93 -1.10
C ASN A 381 -19.39 27.57 0.08
N ASN A 382 -18.24 26.94 -0.19
CA ASN A 382 -17.26 26.55 0.84
C ASN A 382 -16.62 27.75 1.55
N VAL A 383 -16.26 28.81 0.81
CA VAL A 383 -15.73 30.06 1.40
C VAL A 383 -16.80 30.74 2.26
N LEU A 384 -18.05 30.72 1.81
CA LEU A 384 -19.19 31.25 2.55
C LEU A 384 -19.44 30.46 3.86
N CYS A 385 -19.31 29.13 3.80
CA CYS A 385 -19.42 28.23 4.95
C CYS A 385 -18.34 28.49 6.01
N LEU A 386 -17.06 28.61 5.61
CA LEU A 386 -15.95 28.95 6.51
C LEU A 386 -16.13 30.32 7.18
N PHE A 387 -16.63 31.29 6.42
CA PHE A 387 -16.96 32.61 6.95
C PHE A 387 -18.11 32.55 7.97
N LEU A 388 -19.17 31.78 7.68
CA LEU A 388 -20.31 31.59 8.58
C LEU A 388 -19.94 30.84 9.86
N LEU A 389 -19.03 29.85 9.79
CA LEU A 389 -18.45 29.18 10.96
C LEU A 389 -17.70 30.16 11.87
N PHE A 390 -16.89 31.04 11.27
CA PHE A 390 -16.15 32.07 12.00
C PHE A 390 -17.10 33.06 12.69
N VAL A 391 -18.15 33.49 12.00
CA VAL A 391 -19.20 34.37 12.56
C VAL A 391 -19.96 33.66 13.69
N HIS A 392 -20.28 32.37 13.55
CA HIS A 392 -20.94 31.60 14.60
C HIS A 392 -20.07 31.50 15.86
N LEU A 393 -18.77 31.19 15.70
CA LEU A 393 -17.83 31.12 16.82
C LEU A 393 -17.77 32.46 17.57
N ILE A 394 -17.74 33.58 16.85
CA ILE A 394 -17.74 34.93 17.43
C ILE A 394 -19.04 35.20 18.18
N LEU A 395 -20.20 34.84 17.62
CA LEU A 395 -21.49 35.06 18.28
C LEU A 395 -21.63 34.22 19.55
N VAL A 396 -21.24 32.94 19.50
CA VAL A 396 -21.30 32.03 20.65
C VAL A 396 -20.30 32.42 21.74
N THR A 397 -19.08 32.82 21.38
CA THR A 397 -18.09 33.29 22.35
C THR A 397 -18.52 34.61 23.00
N ASN A 398 -19.09 35.56 22.25
CA ASN A 398 -19.64 36.78 22.85
C ASN A 398 -20.82 36.54 23.79
N LEU A 399 -21.62 35.48 23.55
CA LEU A 399 -22.71 35.06 24.45
C LEU A 399 -22.22 34.44 25.76
N LEU A 400 -21.06 33.78 25.76
CA LEU A 400 -20.48 33.18 26.97
C LEU A 400 -19.77 34.21 27.87
N TYR A 401 -19.36 35.37 27.32
CA TYR A 401 -18.58 36.38 28.05
C TYR A 401 -19.37 37.63 28.48
N PHE A 402 -20.60 37.83 28.00
CA PHE A 402 -21.49 38.89 28.47
C PHE A 402 -22.84 38.31 28.94
N PRO A 403 -22.92 37.83 30.19
CA PRO A 403 -24.20 37.58 30.82
C PRO A 403 -24.84 38.94 31.16
N TYR A 404 -25.92 39.29 30.45
CA TYR A 404 -26.82 40.35 30.91
C TYR A 404 -27.64 39.86 32.11
#